data_AF-A0A950Q2N9-F1
#
_entry.id   AF-A0A950Q2N9-F1
#
_cell.length_a   1.000
_cell.length_b   1.000
_cell.length_c   1.000
_cell.angle_alpha   90.00
_cell.angle_beta   90.00
_cell.angle_gamma   90.00
#
_symmetry.space_group_name_H-M   'P 1'
#
loop_
_entity.id
_entity.type
_entity.pdbx_description
1 polymer ?
#
loop_
_entity_poly.entity_id
_entity_poly.type
_entity_poly.pdbx_seq_one_letter_code
_entity_poly.pdbx_strand_id
1 'polypeptide(L)'
;RMRAAGLEVTGSHHAHALHSPYWWIKCAVGVDNDQALPARLYHQFLVWDISHPASPLRRLEQALNPLIGKSLVMYATKPAVAPALPKEPARAAA
;
A
#
# COMPACT_ATOMS: atom_id res chain seq x y z
N ARG A 1 7.98 14.64 -6.31
CA ARG A 1 8.70 13.42 -5.85
C ARG A 1 9.32 13.74 -4.48
N MET A 2 9.26 12.86 -3.46
CA MET A 2 9.60 13.20 -2.05
C MET A 2 10.96 13.89 -1.86
N ARG A 3 12.01 13.43 -2.55
CA ARG A 3 13.33 14.09 -2.53
C ARG A 3 13.30 15.52 -3.08
N ALA A 4 12.52 15.78 -4.13
CA ALA A 4 12.33 17.12 -4.69
C ALA A 4 11.55 18.06 -3.75
N ALA A 5 10.81 17.50 -2.78
CA ALA A 5 10.17 18.26 -1.72
C ALA A 5 11.10 18.50 -0.50
N GLY A 6 12.39 18.19 -0.61
CA GLY A 6 13.38 18.39 0.46
C GLY A 6 13.31 17.34 1.58
N LEU A 7 12.67 16.19 1.35
CA LEU A 7 12.62 15.08 2.31
C LEU A 7 13.73 14.07 2.06
N GLU A 8 14.36 13.59 3.13
CA GLU A 8 15.35 12.51 3.11
C GLU A 8 14.66 11.16 3.25
N VAL A 9 14.58 10.39 2.17
CA VAL A 9 13.95 9.06 2.18
C VAL A 9 14.88 8.04 2.84
N THR A 10 14.45 7.44 3.94
CA THR A 10 15.23 6.50 4.75
C THR A 10 14.92 5.04 4.45
N GLY A 11 13.77 4.75 3.84
CA GLY A 11 13.42 3.40 3.44
C GLY A 11 12.06 3.31 2.76
N SER A 12 11.76 2.14 2.20
CA SER A 12 10.44 1.85 1.65
C SER A 12 10.16 0.35 1.64
N HIS A 13 8.89 -0.03 1.73
CA HIS A 13 8.46 -1.41 1.53
C HIS A 13 7.06 -1.46 0.94
N HIS A 14 6.76 -2.55 0.25
CA HIS A 14 5.40 -2.86 -0.18
C HIS A 14 4.65 -3.59 0.95
N ALA A 15 3.34 -3.41 1.03
CA ALA A 15 2.49 -3.98 2.07
C ALA A 15 1.14 -4.44 1.51
N HIS A 16 0.45 -5.28 2.30
CA HIS A 16 -0.90 -5.77 2.04
C HIS A 16 -1.03 -6.63 0.78
N ALA A 17 -0.08 -7.54 0.53
CA ALA A 17 -0.13 -8.43 -0.62
C ALA A 17 -1.40 -9.27 -0.69
N LEU A 18 -1.88 -9.82 0.44
CA LEU A 18 -3.07 -10.69 0.47
C LEU A 18 -4.36 -9.92 0.17
N HIS A 19 -4.35 -8.59 0.26
CA HIS A 19 -5.51 -7.78 -0.09
C HIS A 19 -5.65 -7.59 -1.61
N SER A 20 -4.58 -7.72 -2.39
CA SER A 20 -4.65 -7.58 -3.85
C SER A 20 -5.51 -8.69 -4.50
N PRO A 21 -5.34 -9.99 -4.17
CA PRO A 21 -6.21 -11.04 -4.68
C PRO A 21 -7.69 -10.87 -4.33
N TYR A 22 -8.02 -10.38 -3.13
CA TYR A 22 -9.41 -10.08 -2.76
C TYR A 22 -10.07 -9.10 -3.76
N TRP A 23 -9.36 -8.02 -4.11
CA TRP A 23 -9.86 -7.05 -5.07
C TRP A 23 -9.95 -7.61 -6.48
N TRP A 24 -9.03 -8.48 -6.90
CA TRP A 24 -9.15 -9.16 -8.19
C TRP A 24 -10.39 -10.05 -8.25
N ILE A 25 -10.68 -10.79 -7.18
CA ILE A 25 -11.90 -11.59 -7.07
C ILE A 25 -13.13 -10.69 -7.17
N LYS A 26 -13.18 -9.58 -6.41
CA LYS A 26 -14.28 -8.60 -6.47
C LYS A 26 -14.44 -8.00 -7.87
N CYS A 27 -13.34 -7.68 -8.56
CA CYS A 27 -13.39 -7.20 -9.95
C CYS A 27 -13.95 -8.26 -10.91
N ALA A 28 -13.64 -9.55 -10.69
CA ALA A 28 -14.11 -10.63 -11.55
C ALA A 28 -15.59 -11.00 -11.33
N VAL A 29 -16.08 -10.95 -10.09
CA VAL A 29 -17.45 -11.39 -9.74
C VAL A 29 -18.47 -10.25 -9.64
N GLY A 30 -18.00 -9.00 -9.76
CA GLY A 30 -18.76 -7.78 -9.57
C GLY A 30 -18.41 -7.09 -8.25
N VAL A 31 -17.97 -5.83 -8.33
CA VAL A 31 -17.48 -5.06 -7.17
C VAL A 31 -18.58 -4.81 -6.14
N ASP A 32 -19.85 -4.81 -6.55
CA ASP A 32 -21.00 -4.67 -5.64
C ASP A 32 -21.68 -6.02 -5.32
N ASN A 33 -21.17 -7.13 -5.86
CA ASN A 33 -21.72 -8.47 -5.64
C ASN A 33 -21.14 -9.08 -4.37
N ASP A 34 -21.64 -8.66 -3.22
CA ASP A 34 -21.24 -9.22 -1.91
C ASP A 34 -21.77 -10.63 -1.65
N GLN A 35 -22.63 -11.18 -2.54
CA GLN A 35 -23.16 -12.54 -2.41
C GLN A 35 -22.29 -13.59 -3.09
N ALA A 36 -21.32 -13.19 -3.93
CA ALA A 36 -20.39 -14.10 -4.58
C ALA A 36 -19.60 -14.90 -3.53
N LEU A 37 -19.82 -16.22 -3.49
CA LEU A 37 -19.15 -17.12 -2.54
C LEU A 37 -17.61 -16.95 -2.50
N PRO A 38 -16.89 -16.82 -3.64
CA PRO A 38 -15.45 -16.64 -3.62
C PRO A 38 -15.03 -15.35 -2.90
N ALA A 39 -15.74 -14.23 -3.14
CA ALA A 39 -15.45 -12.95 -2.49
C ALA A 39 -15.72 -13.00 -0.99
N ARG A 40 -16.84 -13.62 -0.58
CA ARG A 40 -17.22 -13.76 0.84
C ARG A 40 -16.24 -14.62 1.64
N LEU A 41 -15.86 -15.77 1.10
CA LEU A 41 -14.91 -16.67 1.75
C LEU A 41 -13.54 -16.00 1.90
N TYR A 42 -13.09 -15.32 0.85
CA TYR A 42 -11.82 -14.58 0.88
C TYR A 42 -11.87 -13.41 1.87
N HIS A 43 -13.00 -12.70 1.95
CA HIS A 43 -13.20 -11.64 2.94
C HIS A 43 -13.10 -12.17 4.38
N GLN A 44 -13.77 -13.30 4.69
CA GLN A 44 -13.68 -13.93 6.01
C GLN A 44 -12.26 -14.37 6.34
N PHE A 45 -11.53 -14.93 5.36
CA PHE A 45 -10.13 -15.26 5.49
C PHE A 45 -9.25 -14.03 5.82
N LEU A 46 -9.47 -12.90 5.14
CA LEU A 46 -8.74 -11.66 5.44
C LEU A 46 -9.04 -11.13 6.85
N VAL A 47 -10.30 -11.13 7.25
CA VAL A 47 -10.70 -10.73 8.61
C VAL A 47 -10.02 -11.63 9.65
N TRP A 48 -9.99 -12.94 9.40
CA TRP A 48 -9.29 -13.89 10.25
C TRP A 48 -7.79 -13.61 10.34
N ASP A 49 -7.11 -13.36 9.21
CA ASP A 49 -5.67 -13.06 9.19
C ASP A 49 -5.33 -11.78 9.97
N ILE A 50 -6.11 -10.71 9.79
CA ILE A 50 -5.94 -9.45 10.55
C ILE A 50 -6.12 -9.70 12.05
N SER A 51 -7.05 -10.57 12.43
CA SER A 51 -7.34 -10.91 13.83
C SER A 51 -6.26 -11.81 14.45
N HIS A 52 -5.44 -12.51 13.64
CA HIS A 52 -4.45 -13.48 14.09
C HIS A 52 -3.03 -13.06 13.70
N PRO A 53 -2.42 -12.14 14.46
CA PRO A 53 -1.12 -11.57 14.12
C PRO A 53 0.07 -12.56 14.12
N ALA A 54 -0.09 -13.75 14.72
CA ALA A 54 0.91 -14.80 14.72
C ALA A 54 0.69 -15.85 13.61
N SER A 55 -0.14 -15.56 12.61
CA SER A 55 -0.46 -16.51 11.53
C SER A 55 0.80 -16.83 10.69
N PRO A 56 0.93 -18.08 10.19
CA PRO A 56 1.95 -18.39 9.18
C PRO A 56 1.76 -17.58 7.89
N LEU A 57 0.52 -17.10 7.65
CA LEU A 57 0.19 -16.22 6.54
C LEU A 57 0.95 -14.89 6.60
N ARG A 58 1.36 -14.41 7.77
CA ARG A 58 2.22 -13.22 7.86
C ARG A 58 3.51 -13.38 7.06
N ARG A 59 4.15 -14.55 7.15
CA ARG A 59 5.39 -14.84 6.41
C ARG A 59 5.11 -14.93 4.91
N LEU A 60 3.98 -15.53 4.54
CA LEU A 60 3.53 -15.57 3.15
C LEU A 60 3.26 -14.17 2.61
N GLU A 61 2.58 -13.31 3.36
CA GLU A 61 2.34 -11.92 3.01
C GLU A 61 3.65 -11.15 2.83
N GLN A 62 4.60 -11.30 3.76
CA GLN A 62 5.93 -10.70 3.64
C GLN A 62 6.68 -11.16 2.39
N ALA A 63 6.59 -12.43 2.03
CA ALA A 63 7.18 -12.96 0.80
C ALA A 63 6.48 -12.44 -0.48
N LEU A 64 5.17 -12.21 -0.41
CA LEU A 64 4.37 -11.73 -1.54
C LEU A 64 4.37 -10.20 -1.69
N ASN A 65 4.69 -9.46 -0.63
CA ASN A 65 4.70 -7.99 -0.61
C ASN A 65 5.50 -7.38 -1.77
N PRO A 66 6.72 -7.83 -2.12
CA PRO A 66 7.48 -7.27 -3.25
C PRO A 66 6.86 -7.53 -4.62
N LEU A 67 5.99 -8.55 -4.75
CA LEU A 67 5.38 -8.92 -6.03
C LEU A 67 4.01 -8.26 -6.22
N ILE A 68 3.13 -8.37 -5.21
CA ILE A 68 1.71 -8.02 -5.34
C ILE A 68 1.22 -7.13 -4.19
N GLY A 69 2.12 -6.45 -3.49
CA GLY A 69 1.75 -5.50 -2.44
C GLY A 69 0.88 -4.36 -3.01
N LYS A 70 -0.33 -4.21 -2.47
CA LYS A 70 -1.31 -3.19 -2.88
C LYS A 70 -0.79 -1.78 -2.69
N SER A 71 0.01 -1.55 -1.65
CA SER A 71 0.48 -0.23 -1.24
C SER A 71 1.99 -0.18 -1.10
N LEU A 72 2.57 0.99 -1.40
CA LEU A 72 3.98 1.32 -1.13
C LEU A 72 4.04 2.26 0.08
N VAL A 73 4.77 1.85 1.12
CA VAL A 73 5.07 2.68 2.30
C VAL A 73 6.47 3.25 2.14
N MET A 74 6.61 4.57 2.29
CA MET A 74 7.90 5.26 2.22
C MET A 74 8.14 5.99 3.55
N TYR A 75 9.31 5.77 4.12
CA TYR A 75 9.77 6.47 5.32
C TYR A 75 10.70 7.60 4.90
N ALA A 76 10.47 8.79 5.47
CA ALA A 76 11.32 9.94 5.21
C ALA A 76 11.42 10.84 6.43
N THR A 77 12.58 11.48 6.59
CA THR A 77 12.85 12.48 7.61
C THR A 77 12.86 13.87 6.99
N LYS A 78 12.38 14.85 7.74
CA LYS A 78 12.56 16.25 7.41
C LYS A 78 13.93 16.69 7.94
N PRO A 79 14.84 17.21 7.09
CA PRO A 79 16.12 17.72 7.55
C PRO A 79 15.94 18.87 8.55
N ALA A 80 16.73 18.90 9.63
CA ALA A 80 16.70 19.96 10.64
C ALA A 80 17.11 21.33 10.06
N VAL A 81 17.99 21.32 9.06
CA VAL A 81 18.32 22.47 8.23
C VAL A 81 17.60 22.28 6.91
N ALA A 82 16.59 23.11 6.63
CA ALA A 82 15.89 23.05 5.36
C ALA A 82 16.89 23.34 4.22
N PRO A 83 17.11 22.41 3.27
CA PRO A 83 17.83 22.77 2.06
C PRO A 83 17.05 23.88 1.37
N ALA A 84 17.75 24.88 0.82
CA ALA A 84 17.11 25.94 0.05
C ALA A 84 16.35 25.30 -1.11
N LEU A 85 15.02 25.22 -1.01
CA LEU A 85 14.18 24.72 -2.08
C LEU A 85 14.39 25.63 -3.30
N PRO A 86 14.55 25.08 -4.51
CA PRO A 86 14.51 25.90 -5.72
C PRO A 86 13.22 26.73 -5.69
N LYS A 87 13.33 28.05 -5.86
CA LYS A 87 12.14 28.91 -5.98
C LYS A 87 11.35 28.37 -7.17
N GLU A 88 10.13 27.89 -6.91
CA GLU A 88 9.19 27.56 -7.98
C GLU A 88 9.06 28.81 -8.86
N PRO A 89 9.28 28.73 -10.19
CA PRO A 89 8.90 29.83 -11.05
C PRO A 89 7.40 30.04 -10.84
N ALA A 90 7.03 31.28 -10.52
CA ALA A 90 5.65 31.67 -10.29
C ALA A 90 4.79 31.05 -11.39
N ARG A 91 3.88 30.15 -11.00
CA ARG A 91 2.94 29.50 -11.90
C ARG A 91 2.20 30.62 -12.62
N ALA A 92 2.56 30.86 -13.88
CA ALA A 92 1.88 31.83 -14.72
C ALA A 92 0.41 31.38 -14.79
N ALA A 93 -0.46 32.19 -14.19
CA ALA A 93 -1.89 32.04 -14.33
C ALA A 93 -2.23 32.22 -15.82
N ALA A 94 -2.84 31.20 -16.41
CA ALA A 94 -3.51 31.23 -17.70
C ALA A 94 -4.88 30.59 -17.50
#